data_AF-A0A2N1VAW6-F1
#
_entry.id   AF-A0A2N1VAW6-F1
#
_cell.length_a   1.000
_cell.length_b   1.000
_cell.length_c   1.000
_cell.angle_alpha   90.00
_cell.angle_beta   90.00
_cell.angle_gamma   90.00
#
_symmetry.space_group_name_H-M   'P 1'
#
loop_
_entity.id
_entity.type
_entity.pdbx_description
1 polymer ?
#
loop_
_entity_poly.entity_id
_entity_poly.type
_entity_poly.pdbx_seq_one_letter_code
_entity_poly.pdbx_strand_id
1 'polypeptide(L)'
;MYSKPMNKYIFSKIWYFFFVIAFLSSCNSIVLGGNIDSLKLADNEAVRIDSIRISGNDITEEFIILRELTFQIGDTVSGKTLKYNRERVYSLRLFNHVEFIIHNELDFNILEI
;
A
#
# COMPACT_ATOMS: atom_id res chain seq x y z
N MET A 1 -53.71 31.81 -33.18
CA MET A 1 -53.16 31.45 -31.86
C MET A 1 -52.18 30.29 -32.03
N TYR A 2 -50.87 30.54 -31.94
CA TYR A 2 -49.85 29.50 -32.04
C TYR A 2 -49.61 28.89 -30.66
N SER A 3 -50.03 27.63 -30.48
CA SER A 3 -49.65 26.83 -29.31
C SER A 3 -48.24 26.28 -29.53
N LYS A 4 -47.26 26.77 -28.75
CA LYS A 4 -45.90 26.23 -28.75
C LYS A 4 -45.93 24.81 -28.15
N PRO A 5 -45.36 23.78 -28.81
CA PRO A 5 -45.36 22.43 -28.26
C PRO A 5 -44.42 22.35 -27.04
N MET A 6 -45.01 22.32 -25.85
CA MET A 6 -44.37 22.31 -24.53
C MET A 6 -43.70 20.96 -24.18
N ASN A 7 -43.30 20.15 -25.18
CA ASN A 7 -42.74 18.81 -24.95
C ASN A 7 -41.26 18.69 -25.33
N LYS A 8 -40.75 19.55 -26.24
CA LYS A 8 -39.32 19.51 -26.62
C LYS A 8 -38.37 20.07 -25.54
N TYR A 9 -38.85 20.99 -24.71
CA TYR A 9 -38.02 21.67 -23.70
C TYR A 9 -37.78 20.83 -22.42
N ILE A 10 -38.69 19.93 -22.08
CA ILE A 10 -38.60 19.09 -20.87
C ILE A 10 -37.61 17.94 -21.12
N PHE A 11 -37.67 17.30 -22.30
CA PHE A 11 -36.74 16.26 -22.72
C PHE A 11 -35.28 16.73 -22.79
N SER A 12 -35.04 17.97 -23.26
CA SER A 12 -33.70 18.57 -23.31
C SER A 12 -33.08 18.77 -21.92
N LYS A 13 -33.88 19.15 -20.90
CA LYS A 13 -33.40 19.30 -19.52
C LYS A 13 -33.12 17.96 -18.82
N ILE A 14 -33.92 16.93 -19.11
CA ILE A 14 -33.72 15.57 -18.59
C ILE A 14 -32.43 14.95 -19.15
N TRP A 15 -32.13 15.18 -20.43
CA TRP A 15 -30.86 14.74 -21.00
C TRP A 15 -29.68 15.49 -20.39
N TYR A 16 -29.81 16.81 -20.18
CA TYR A 16 -28.77 17.62 -19.52
C TYR A 16 -28.49 17.16 -18.08
N PHE A 17 -29.53 16.77 -17.35
CA PHE A 17 -29.41 16.21 -16.00
C PHE A 17 -28.64 14.88 -16.00
N PHE A 18 -28.91 13.99 -16.96
CA PHE A 18 -28.14 12.75 -17.14
C PHE A 18 -26.68 13.02 -17.55
N PHE A 19 -26.43 14.05 -18.34
CA PHE A 19 -25.08 14.44 -18.78
C PHE A 19 -24.24 15.05 -17.64
N VAL A 20 -24.86 15.78 -16.71
CA VAL A 20 -24.19 16.36 -15.53
C VAL A 20 -23.85 15.29 -14.48
N ILE A 21 -24.69 14.26 -14.30
CA ILE A 21 -24.41 13.13 -13.38
C ILE A 21 -23.22 12.29 -13.86
N ALA A 22 -23.08 12.09 -15.18
CA ALA A 22 -21.93 11.40 -15.76
C ALA A 22 -20.62 12.20 -15.56
N PHE A 23 -20.69 13.53 -15.50
CA PHE A 23 -19.54 14.41 -15.30
C PHE A 23 -19.08 14.51 -13.82
N LEU A 24 -19.96 14.23 -12.85
CA LEU A 24 -19.59 14.19 -11.42
C LEU A 24 -18.92 12.87 -11.01
N SER A 25 -19.07 11.79 -11.79
CA SER A 25 -18.59 10.45 -11.42
C SER A 25 -17.08 10.24 -11.63
N SER A 26 -16.36 11.23 -12.17
CA SER A 26 -14.94 11.15 -12.51
C SER A 26 -13.97 11.67 -11.42
N CYS A 27 -14.45 12.06 -10.23
CA CYS A 27 -13.59 12.65 -9.19
C CYS A 27 -13.35 11.79 -7.94
N ASN A 28 -13.72 10.51 -7.93
CA ASN A 28 -13.46 9.63 -6.79
C ASN A 28 -12.24 8.76 -7.02
N SER A 29 -11.05 9.36 -6.96
CA SER A 29 -9.79 8.66 -6.68
C SER A 29 -8.78 9.63 -6.06
N ILE A 30 -9.16 10.28 -4.95
CA ILE A 30 -8.15 10.82 -4.04
C ILE A 30 -7.65 9.63 -3.22
N VAL A 31 -6.66 8.93 -3.76
CA VAL A 31 -5.77 8.09 -2.95
C VAL A 31 -4.80 9.07 -2.30
N LEU A 32 -5.05 9.39 -1.03
CA LEU A 32 -4.05 10.03 -0.17
C LEU A 32 -2.95 8.98 0.10
N GLY A 33 -2.07 8.78 -0.89
CA GLY A 33 -0.78 8.15 -0.65
C GLY A 33 0.06 9.15 0.12
N GLY A 34 -0.06 9.15 1.45
CA GLY A 34 0.89 9.86 2.30
C GLY A 34 2.30 9.40 1.93
N ASN A 35 3.26 10.34 1.87
CA ASN A 35 4.67 9.99 1.73
C ASN A 35 5.07 9.18 2.97
N ILE A 36 4.93 7.86 2.87
CA ILE A 36 5.66 6.92 3.71
C ILE A 36 7.05 6.89 3.11
N ASP A 37 7.99 7.58 3.76
CA ASP A 37 9.40 7.57 3.38
C ASP A 37 9.92 6.13 3.55
N SER A 38 9.77 5.35 2.49
CA SER A 38 10.28 3.99 2.40
C SER A 38 11.78 4.06 2.19
N LEU A 39 12.52 3.66 3.21
CA LEU A 39 13.97 3.64 3.20
C LEU A 39 14.44 2.38 2.46
N LYS A 40 14.92 2.57 1.22
CA LYS A 40 15.63 1.52 0.48
C LYS A 40 17.09 1.51 0.90
N LEU A 41 17.48 0.56 1.74
CA LEU A 41 18.88 0.39 2.16
C LEU A 41 19.76 -0.10 1.02
N ALA A 42 20.87 0.59 0.80
CA ALA A 42 21.97 0.04 0.03
C ALA A 42 22.65 -1.11 0.80
N ASP A 43 23.34 -2.01 0.09
CA ASP A 43 23.95 -3.20 0.69
C ASP A 43 24.97 -2.90 1.81
N ASN A 44 25.63 -1.73 1.76
CA ASN A 44 26.65 -1.31 2.73
C ASN A 44 26.11 -0.40 3.85
N GLU A 45 24.85 0.04 3.74
CA GLU A 45 24.20 0.84 4.76
C GLU A 45 23.55 -0.08 5.79
N ALA A 46 23.52 0.37 7.03
CA ALA A 46 22.98 -0.39 8.13
C ALA A 46 22.06 0.48 8.99
N VAL A 47 20.93 -0.10 9.42
CA VAL A 47 19.94 0.55 10.27
C VAL A 47 19.57 -0.37 11.42
N ARG A 48 19.26 0.22 12.58
CA ARG A 48 18.73 -0.53 13.72
C ARG A 48 17.23 -0.74 13.55
N ILE A 49 16.75 -1.97 13.69
CA ILE A 49 15.32 -2.29 13.63
C ILE A 49 14.71 -2.09 15.00
N ASP A 50 13.76 -1.16 15.13
CA ASP A 50 13.10 -0.88 16.40
C ASP A 50 11.78 -1.64 16.57
N SER A 51 11.14 -2.02 15.46
CA SER A 51 9.96 -2.90 15.47
C SER A 51 9.80 -3.62 14.14
N ILE A 52 9.03 -4.72 14.16
CA ILE A 52 8.67 -5.50 12.97
C ILE A 52 7.15 -5.54 12.90
N ARG A 53 6.58 -5.23 11.74
CA ARG A 53 5.16 -5.32 11.41
C ARG A 53 5.00 -6.30 10.26
N ILE A 54 4.10 -7.27 10.41
CA ILE A 54 3.83 -8.27 9.38
C ILE A 54 2.43 -8.02 8.83
N SER A 55 2.30 -8.06 7.52
CA SER A 55 1.04 -7.86 6.81
C SER A 55 0.79 -8.96 5.77
N GLY A 56 -0.48 -9.17 5.39
CA GLY A 56 -0.84 -10.14 4.35
C GLY A 56 -0.71 -11.62 4.73
N ASN A 57 -0.54 -11.93 6.02
CA ASN A 57 -0.41 -13.29 6.56
C ASN A 57 -1.72 -13.83 7.17
N ASP A 58 -2.86 -13.67 6.49
CA ASP A 58 -4.20 -13.99 7.02
C ASP A 58 -4.40 -15.44 7.51
N ILE A 59 -3.65 -16.38 6.93
CA ILE A 59 -3.71 -17.83 7.26
C ILE A 59 -2.49 -18.26 8.08
N THR A 60 -1.34 -17.60 7.89
CA THR A 60 -0.05 -18.03 8.45
C THR A 60 0.27 -17.22 9.68
N GLU A 61 0.49 -17.91 10.80
CA GLU A 61 0.88 -17.27 12.06
C GLU A 61 2.21 -16.50 11.95
N GLU A 62 2.28 -15.32 12.56
CA GLU A 62 3.44 -14.41 12.48
C GLU A 62 4.77 -15.08 12.89
N PHE A 63 4.74 -15.95 13.89
CA PHE A 63 5.95 -16.62 14.39
C PHE A 63 6.61 -17.52 13.33
N ILE A 64 5.86 -17.98 12.32
CA ILE A 64 6.37 -18.78 11.20
C ILE A 64 7.29 -17.93 10.31
N ILE A 65 7.00 -16.64 10.17
CA ILE A 65 7.81 -15.68 9.43
C ILE A 65 9.00 -15.24 10.29
N LEU A 66 8.74 -14.88 11.55
CA LEU A 66 9.77 -14.36 12.47
C LEU A 66 10.90 -15.36 12.72
N ARG A 67 10.61 -16.67 12.78
CA ARG A 67 11.65 -17.71 12.99
C ARG A 67 12.63 -17.85 11.82
N GLU A 68 12.30 -17.33 10.64
CA GLU A 68 13.20 -17.35 9.49
C GLU A 68 14.17 -16.17 9.48
N LEU A 69 13.94 -15.16 10.31
CA LEU A 69 14.82 -14.01 10.42
C LEU A 69 16.08 -14.38 11.23
N THR A 70 17.24 -13.92 10.75
CA THR A 70 18.54 -14.09 11.45
C THR A 70 18.86 -12.95 12.42
N PHE A 71 17.92 -12.04 12.62
CA PHE A 71 18.05 -10.89 13.51
C PHE A 71 16.74 -10.72 14.29
N GLN A 72 16.81 -9.93 15.36
CA GLN A 72 15.67 -9.64 16.22
C GLN A 72 15.45 -8.13 16.32
N ILE A 73 14.33 -7.75 16.94
CA ILE A 73 14.07 -6.35 17.28
C ILE A 73 15.19 -5.83 18.17
N GLY A 74 15.74 -4.66 17.82
CA GLY A 74 16.87 -4.02 18.47
C GLY A 74 18.19 -4.20 17.73
N ASP A 75 18.28 -5.16 16.79
CA ASP A 75 19.51 -5.42 16.04
C ASP A 75 19.72 -4.43 14.89
N THR A 76 20.99 -4.26 14.51
CA THR A 76 21.39 -3.51 13.33
C THR A 76 21.49 -4.43 12.12
N VAL A 77 20.77 -4.11 11.05
CA VAL A 77 20.71 -4.88 9.81
C VAL A 77 21.16 -4.05 8.62
N SER A 78 21.83 -4.69 7.66
CA SER A 78 22.17 -4.08 6.38
C SER A 78 21.22 -4.49 5.27
N GLY A 79 21.27 -3.79 4.12
CA GLY A 79 20.51 -4.18 2.93
C GLY A 79 20.73 -5.64 2.51
N LYS A 80 21.98 -6.13 2.66
CA LYS A 80 22.32 -7.54 2.40
C LYS A 80 21.62 -8.50 3.37
N THR A 81 21.57 -8.16 4.66
CA THR A 81 20.87 -8.95 5.67
C THR A 81 19.37 -8.98 5.40
N LEU A 82 18.75 -7.85 5.05
CA LEU A 82 17.32 -7.79 4.71
C LEU A 82 17.02 -8.66 3.48
N LYS A 83 17.81 -8.52 2.42
CA LYS A 83 17.67 -9.33 1.19
C LYS A 83 17.78 -10.83 1.51
N TYR A 84 18.80 -11.24 2.26
CA TYR A 84 18.99 -12.64 2.62
C TYR A 84 17.78 -13.20 3.39
N ASN A 85 17.27 -12.48 4.38
CA ASN A 85 16.12 -12.91 5.17
C ASN A 85 14.80 -12.92 4.37
N ARG A 86 14.60 -11.95 3.47
CA ARG A 86 13.47 -11.96 2.54
C ARG A 86 13.46 -13.22 1.67
N GLU A 87 14.61 -13.64 1.13
CA GLU A 87 14.70 -14.87 0.34
C GLU A 87 14.40 -16.12 1.19
N ARG A 88 14.75 -16.14 2.49
CA ARG A 88 14.42 -17.23 3.40
C ARG A 88 12.91 -17.35 3.61
N VAL A 89 12.23 -16.23 3.89
CA VAL A 89 10.77 -16.18 4.02
C VAL A 89 10.10 -16.60 2.71
N TYR A 90 10.57 -16.09 1.56
CA TYR A 90 10.06 -16.47 0.25
C TYR A 90 10.25 -17.97 -0.05
N SER A 91 11.35 -18.55 0.42
CA SER A 91 11.66 -19.98 0.25
C SER A 91 10.72 -20.92 1.01
N LEU A 92 9.92 -20.42 1.97
CA LEU A 92 8.87 -21.21 2.61
C LEU A 92 7.77 -21.61 1.62
N ARG A 93 7.64 -20.91 0.48
CA ARG A 93 6.58 -21.11 -0.53
C ARG A 93 5.17 -20.97 0.02
N LEU A 94 5.01 -20.25 1.13
CA LEU A 94 3.72 -19.93 1.74
C LEU A 94 3.11 -18.63 1.19
N PHE A 95 3.92 -17.80 0.52
CA PHE A 95 3.52 -16.48 0.04
C PHE A 95 3.83 -16.34 -1.46
N ASN A 96 2.95 -15.66 -2.19
CA ASN A 96 3.17 -15.37 -3.60
C ASN A 96 4.20 -14.24 -3.82
N HIS A 97 4.28 -13.33 -2.85
CA HIS A 97 5.16 -12.18 -2.85
C HIS A 97 5.60 -11.88 -1.42
N VAL A 98 6.84 -11.42 -1.25
CA VAL A 98 7.40 -11.00 0.03
C VAL A 98 8.23 -9.76 -0.23
N GLU A 99 7.95 -8.68 0.47
CA GLU A 99 8.68 -7.41 0.38
C GLU A 99 9.14 -7.01 1.77
N PHE A 100 10.33 -6.42 1.88
CA PHE A 100 10.84 -5.88 3.14
C PHE A 100 11.01 -4.39 2.93
N ILE A 101 10.25 -3.58 3.66
CA ILE A 101 10.26 -2.12 3.57
C ILE A 101 10.56 -1.56 4.95
N ILE A 102 11.46 -0.58 5.02
CA ILE A 102 11.71 0.12 6.27
C ILE A 102 11.07 1.49 6.21
N HIS A 103 10.25 1.78 7.21
CA HIS A 103 9.63 3.08 7.41
C HIS A 103 10.26 3.73 8.65
N ASN A 104 10.52 5.04 8.56
CA ASN A 104 10.91 5.81 9.72
C ASN A 104 9.68 6.56 10.27
N GLU A 105 9.28 6.24 11.49
CA GLU A 105 8.19 6.91 12.20
C GLU A 105 8.75 7.50 13.51
N LEU A 106 8.85 8.83 13.60
CA LEU A 106 9.31 9.53 14.82
C LEU A 106 10.67 9.02 15.35
N ASP A 107 11.66 8.86 14.47
CA ASP A 107 12.98 8.30 14.76
C ASP A 107 13.02 6.78 15.07
N PHE A 108 11.89 6.07 14.94
CA PHE A 108 11.84 4.60 15.02
C PHE A 108 11.85 3.98 13.63
N ASN A 109 12.70 2.97 13.43
CA ASN A 109 12.75 2.21 12.18
C ASN A 109 11.88 0.97 12.30
N ILE A 110 10.77 0.97 11.55
CA ILE A 110 9.81 -0.12 11.49
C ILE A 110 10.10 -0.93 10.24
N LEU A 111 10.39 -2.21 10.40
CA LEU A 111 10.45 -3.14 9.28
C LEU A 111 9.05 -3.70 9.02
N GLU A 112 8.50 -3.37 7.85
CA GLU A 112 7.28 -3.97 7.32
C GLU A 112 7.63 -5.14 6.40
N ILE A 113 6.95 -6.27 6.63
CA ILE A 113 7.09 -7.55 5.91
C ILE A 113 5.76 -7.95 5.28
#